data_AF-A0A484XQ85-F1
#
_entry.id   AF-A0A484XQ85-F1
#
_cell.length_a   1.000
_cell.length_b   1.000
_cell.length_c   1.000
_cell.angle_alpha   90.00
_cell.angle_beta   90.00
_cell.angle_gamma   90.00
#
_symmetry.space_group_name_H-M   'P 1'
#
loop_
_entity.id
_entity.type
_entity.pdbx_description
1 polymer ?
#
loop_
_entity_poly.entity_id
_entity_poly.type
_entity_poly.pdbx_seq_one_letter_code
_entity_poly.pdbx_strand_id
1 'polypeptide(L)' 'MDSWAENDISYPSLNADTPNKAEPPGEMQAAGFAPTYMDRGGNLVIGDPLTAQHVNFILCDLYRKYKDALARIAELEGGQ' A
#
# COMPACT_ATOMS: atom_id res chain seq x y z
N MET A 1 -12.15 9.11 -8.58
CA MET A 1 -11.03 8.66 -7.74
C MET A 1 -9.77 8.36 -8.56
N ASP A 2 -9.84 8.40 -9.90
CA ASP A 2 -8.82 7.82 -10.77
C ASP A 2 -7.47 8.55 -10.81
N SER A 3 -7.38 9.75 -10.21
CA SER A 3 -6.12 10.49 -10.14
C SER A 3 -5.34 10.23 -8.85
N TRP A 4 -5.97 9.78 -7.76
CA TRP A 4 -5.32 9.78 -6.44
C TRP A 4 -4.10 8.86 -6.37
N ALA A 5 -4.18 7.68 -6.99
CA ALA A 5 -3.05 6.74 -7.06
C ALA A 5 -1.84 7.33 -7.80
N GLU A 6 -2.07 8.16 -8.82
CA GLU A 6 -1.02 8.72 -9.68
C GLU A 6 -0.41 10.03 -9.18
N ASN A 7 -0.95 10.61 -8.11
CA ASN A 7 -0.45 11.89 -7.60
C ASN A 7 0.49 11.70 -6.42
N ASP A 8 1.76 12.03 -6.64
CA ASP A 8 2.74 12.22 -5.57
C ASP A 8 2.53 13.60 -4.96
N ILE A 9 2.19 13.62 -3.67
CA ILE A 9 1.96 14.85 -2.92
C ILE A 9 2.92 14.84 -1.73
N SER A 10 3.60 15.96 -1.51
CA SER A 10 4.44 16.16 -0.34
C SER A 10 3.84 17.24 0.55
N TYR A 11 3.83 16.98 1.86
CA TYR A 11 3.35 17.90 2.87
C TYR A 11 4.55 18.57 3.56
N PRO A 12 4.61 19.92 3.63
CA PRO A 12 5.67 20.61 4.33
C PRO A 12 5.76 20.19 5.80
N SER A 13 6.96 19.92 6.30
CA SER A 13 7.20 19.62 7.72
C SER A 13 8.48 20.28 8.23
N LEU A 14 8.65 20.32 9.55
CA LEU A 14 9.76 21.01 10.23
C LEU A 14 11.15 20.48 9.84
N ASN A 15 11.28 19.19 9.54
CA ASN A 15 12.59 18.53 9.35
C ASN A 15 12.83 18.03 7.91
N ALA A 16 11.76 17.68 7.20
CA ALA A 16 11.77 17.28 5.79
C ALA A 16 10.32 17.19 5.29
N ASP A 17 10.08 17.44 4.02
CA ASP A 17 8.75 17.22 3.46
C ASP A 17 8.33 15.76 3.63
N THR A 18 7.08 15.57 4.06
CA THR A 18 6.50 14.24 4.28
C THR A 18 5.72 13.81 3.04
N PRO A 19 6.13 12.75 2.34
CA PRO A 19 5.38 12.27 1.18
C PRO A 19 4.03 11.68 1.61
N ASN A 20 3.03 11.74 0.74
CA ASN A 20 1.71 11.17 0.99
C ASN A 20 1.75 9.64 0.99
N LYS A 21 2.67 9.03 0.24
CA LYS A 21 2.87 7.59 0.16
C LYS A 21 4.36 7.24 0.22
N ALA A 22 4.67 6.11 0.85
CA ALA A 22 6.01 5.59 0.99
C ALA A 22 5.95 4.07 0.82
N GLU A 23 6.84 3.52 0.02
CA GLU A 23 6.91 2.07 -0.18
C GLU A 23 7.41 1.38 1.10
N PRO A 24 6.73 0.33 1.60
CA PRO A 24 7.25 -0.45 2.72
C PRO A 24 8.62 -1.08 2.37
N PRO A 25 9.55 -1.21 3.33
CA PRO A 25 10.81 -1.92 3.11
C PRO A 25 10.61 -3.32 2.50
N GLY A 26 11.49 -3.73 1.58
CA GLY A 26 11.35 -5.00 0.86
C GLY A 26 11.30 -6.23 1.77
N GLU A 27 12.03 -6.22 2.89
CA GLU A 27 11.96 -7.29 3.89
C GLU A 27 10.56 -7.40 4.54
N MET A 28 9.91 -6.27 4.83
CA MET A 28 8.54 -6.25 5.34
C MET A 28 7.54 -6.73 4.28
N GLN A 29 7.73 -6.33 3.02
CA GLN A 29 6.88 -6.81 1.93
C GLN A 29 6.99 -8.33 1.75
N ALA A 30 8.20 -8.90 1.88
CA ALA A 30 8.45 -10.34 1.73
C ALA A 30 7.91 -11.16 2.91
N ALA A 31 8.04 -10.65 4.14
CA ALA A 31 7.53 -11.32 5.34
C ALA A 31 6.00 -11.22 5.50
N GLY A 32 5.38 -10.24 4.84
CA GLY A 32 4.00 -9.85 5.10
C GLY A 32 3.89 -8.94 6.33
N PHE A 33 2.67 -8.56 6.67
CA PHE A 33 2.39 -7.66 7.80
C PHE A 33 1.60 -8.41 8.88
N ALA A 34 2.23 -8.62 10.04
CA ALA A 34 1.57 -9.20 11.19
C ALA A 34 0.64 -8.15 11.85
N PRO A 35 -0.65 -8.43 12.06
CA PRO A 35 -1.50 -7.54 12.84
C PRO A 35 -1.14 -7.62 14.32
N THR A 36 -1.48 -6.58 15.07
CA THR A 36 -1.53 -6.69 16.54
C THR A 36 -2.73 -7.56 16.93
N TYR A 37 -2.51 -8.57 17.77
CA TYR A 37 -3.55 -9.52 18.19
C TYR A 37 -3.36 -9.99 19.63
N MET A 38 -4.38 -10.64 20.17
CA MET A 38 -4.31 -11.32 21.48
C MET A 38 -3.98 -12.80 21.26
N ASP A 39 -2.91 -13.30 21.89
CA ASP A 39 -2.56 -14.71 21.79
C ASP A 39 -3.49 -15.61 22.64
N ARG A 40 -3.29 -16.93 22.56
CA ARG A 40 -4.08 -17.91 23.31
C ARG A 40 -3.88 -17.82 24.83
N GLY A 41 -2.79 -17.20 25.28
CA GLY A 41 -2.49 -16.93 26.69
C GLY A 41 -3.11 -15.64 27.19
N GLY A 42 -3.78 -14.87 26.32
CA GLY A 42 -4.34 -13.56 26.66
C GLY A 42 -3.29 -12.44 26.69
N ASN A 43 -2.12 -12.64 26.09
CA ASN A 43 -1.12 -11.58 25.95
C ASN A 43 -1.35 -10.78 24.67
N LEU A 44 -1.11 -9.47 24.74
CA LEU A 44 -1.07 -8.62 23.56
C LEU A 44 0.24 -8.86 22.80
N VAL A 45 0.14 -9.37 21.57
CA VAL A 45 1.26 -9.51 20.64
C VAL A 45 1.23 -8.32 19.69
N ILE A 46 2.28 -7.49 19.76
CA ILE A 46 2.43 -6.33 18.90
C ILE A 46 2.84 -6.78 17.50
N GLY A 47 2.08 -6.34 16.50
CA GLY A 47 2.36 -6.60 15.09
C GLY A 47 3.34 -5.61 14.47
N ASP A 48 3.46 -5.67 13.15
CA ASP A 48 4.36 -4.82 12.40
C ASP A 48 3.84 -3.37 12.32
N PRO A 49 4.71 -2.37 12.54
CA PRO A 49 4.31 -0.98 12.43
C PRO A 49 4.11 -0.58 10.97
N LEU A 50 2.87 -0.27 10.60
CA LEU A 50 2.52 0.33 9.31
C LEU A 50 2.24 1.82 9.49
N THR A 51 2.96 2.65 8.74
CA THR A 51 2.68 4.09 8.67
C THR A 51 1.47 4.34 7.76
N ALA A 52 0.80 5.49 7.92
CA ALA A 52 -0.27 5.89 7.00
C ALA A 52 0.23 5.99 5.55
N GLN A 53 1.50 6.33 5.35
CA GLN A 53 2.13 6.42 4.04
C GLN A 53 2.33 5.04 3.40
N HIS A 54 2.68 4.03 4.20
CA HIS A 54 2.74 2.63 3.75
C HIS A 54 1.37 2.14 3.32
N VAL A 55 0.33 2.39 4.12
CA VAL A 55 -1.05 2.00 3.79
C VAL A 55 -1.51 2.70 2.51
N ASN A 56 -1.22 4.01 2.38
CA ASN A 56 -1.54 4.76 1.17
C ASN A 56 -0.84 4.16 -0.06
N PHE A 57 0.46 3.87 0.04
CA PHE A 57 1.21 3.22 -1.03
C PHE A 57 0.58 1.89 -1.47
N ILE A 58 0.25 1.02 -0.51
CA ILE A 58 -0.37 -0.29 -0.79
C ILE A 58 -1.70 -0.13 -1.53
N LEU A 59 -2.54 0.82 -1.11
CA LEU A 59 -3.82 1.08 -1.78
C LEU A 59 -3.64 1.64 -3.19
N CYS A 60 -2.67 2.55 -3.40
CA CYS A 60 -2.33 3.08 -4.71
C CYS A 60 -1.81 1.98 -5.64
N ASP A 61 -0.92 1.13 -5.15
CA ASP A 61 -0.35 0.00 -5.90
C ASP A 61 -1.41 -1.02 -6.30
N LEU A 62 -2.32 -1.39 -5.38
CA LEU A 62 -3.46 -2.26 -5.68
C LEU A 62 -4.36 -1.68 -6.77
N TYR A 63 -4.64 -0.37 -6.72
CA TYR A 63 -5.45 0.30 -7.73
C TYR A 63 -4.78 0.31 -9.11
N ARG A 64 -3.46 0.54 -9.17
CA ARG A 64 -2.70 0.45 -10.43
C ARG A 64 -2.73 -0.94 -11.02
N LYS A 65 -2.40 -1.96 -10.21
CA LYS A 65 -2.45 -3.38 -10.62
C LYS A 65 -3.83 -3.79 -11.10
N TYR A 66 -4.89 -3.29 -10.46
CA TYR A 66 -6.26 -3.52 -10.91
C TYR A 66 -6.54 -2.91 -12.29
N LYS A 67 -6.13 -1.66 -12.53
CA LYS A 67 -6.28 -1.03 -13.84
C LYS A 67 -5.50 -1.75 -14.93
N ASP A 68 -4.27 -2.15 -14.65
CA ASP A 68 -3.44 -2.91 -15.58
C ASP A 68 -4.08 -4.26 -15.91
N ALA A 69 -4.65 -4.94 -14.90
CA ALA A 69 -5.38 -6.18 -15.10
C ALA A 69 -6.63 -5.99 -15.98
N LEU A 70 -7.42 -4.94 -15.74
CA LEU A 70 -8.58 -4.61 -16.57
C LEU A 70 -8.20 -4.30 -18.03
N ALA A 71 -7.14 -3.52 -18.24
CA ALA A 71 -6.65 -3.19 -19.58
C ALA A 71 -6.25 -4.47 -20.34
N ARG A 72 -5.52 -5.37 -19.68
CA ARG A 72 -5.12 -6.66 -20.25
C ARG A 72 -6.32 -7.57 -20.55
N ILE A 73 -7.34 -7.58 -19.70
CA ILE A 73 -8.58 -8.33 -19.96
C ILE A 73 -9.27 -7.77 -21.21
N ALA A 74 -9.41 -6.44 -21.32
CA ALA A 74 -10.03 -5.80 -22.48
C ALA A 74 -9.29 -6.10 -23.80
N GLU A 75 -7.95 -6.13 -23.77
CA GLU A 75 -7.13 -6.55 -24.93
C GLU A 75 -7.39 -8.00 -25.34
N LEU A 76 -7.50 -8.90 -24.35
CA LEU A 76 -7.76 -10.33 -24.60
C LEU A 76 -9.19 -10.58 -25.10
N GLU A 77 -10.18 -9.83 -24.59
CA GLU A 77 -11.58 -9.93 -25.01
C GLU A 77 -11.85 -9.25 -26.35
N GLY A 78 -11.18 -8.13 -26.64
CA GLY A 78 -11.31 -7.39 -27.90
C GLY A 78 -10.45 -7.91 -29.06
N GLY A 79 -9.57 -8.88 -28.79
CA GLY A 79 -8.71 -9.54 -29.78
C GLY A 79 -9.31 -10.78 -30.44
N GLN A 80 -10.62 -11.04 -30.30
CA GLN A 80 -11.37 -12.10 -30.98
C GLN A 80 -12.19 -11.57 -32.16
#